data_AF-A0A502CNM5-F1
#
_entry.id   AF-A0A502CNM5-F1
#
_cell.length_a   1.000
_cell.length_b   1.000
_cell.length_c   1.000
_cell.angle_alpha   90.00
_cell.angle_beta   90.00
_cell.angle_gamma   90.00
#
_symmetry.space_group_name_H-M   'P 1'
#
loop_
_entity.id
_entity.type
_entity.pdbx_description
1 polymer ?
#
loop_
_entity_poly.entity_id
_entity_poly.type
_entity_poly.pdbx_seq_one_letter_code
_entity_poly.pdbx_strand_id
1 'polypeptide(L)'
;MTLVRTHRPAASIAALAARLARDTGGLALLEFAFTLPILLMMSLTGAELTNYITTRMRVSQMALQLADNAARMGKGTQITAKSISELDINDLLTGAQLQSGELDLKGRGRVIISDLEPVANPNTTNKYKIVWQRCYGSKTAHASTYG
;
A
#
# COMPACT_ATOMS: atom_id res chain seq x y z
N MET A 1 -4.58 68.95 -52.33
CA MET A 1 -5.26 67.72 -52.81
C MET A 1 -4.81 66.57 -51.93
N THR A 2 -5.45 66.41 -50.77
CA THR A 2 -5.08 65.44 -49.72
C THR A 2 -6.02 64.25 -49.80
N LEU A 3 -5.52 63.12 -50.29
CA LEU A 3 -6.25 61.86 -50.34
C LEU A 3 -6.35 61.27 -48.93
N VAL A 4 -7.56 61.26 -48.38
CA VAL A 4 -7.90 60.61 -47.13
C VAL A 4 -7.75 59.09 -47.30
N ARG A 5 -6.79 58.50 -46.58
CA ARG A 5 -6.55 57.07 -46.52
C ARG A 5 -7.64 56.41 -45.66
N THR A 6 -8.65 55.85 -46.33
CA THR A 6 -9.71 55.07 -45.66
C THR A 6 -9.15 53.75 -45.14
N HIS A 7 -9.04 53.61 -43.82
CA HIS A 7 -8.74 52.33 -43.18
C HIS A 7 -9.95 51.39 -43.36
N ARG A 8 -9.75 50.23 -43.99
CA ARG A 8 -10.75 49.16 -44.17
C ARG A 8 -10.62 48.12 -43.04
N PRO A 9 -11.41 48.18 -41.96
CA PRO A 9 -11.29 47.26 -40.81
C PRO A 9 -11.65 45.81 -41.16
N ALA A 10 -12.57 45.59 -42.11
CA ALA A 10 -13.05 44.27 -42.50
C ALA A 10 -11.95 43.37 -43.12
N ALA A 11 -11.00 43.95 -43.85
CA ALA A 11 -9.89 43.21 -44.45
C ALA A 11 -8.89 42.69 -43.37
N SER A 12 -8.77 43.42 -42.26
CA SER A 12 -7.91 43.03 -41.14
C SER A 12 -8.51 41.84 -40.37
N ILE A 13 -9.83 41.82 -40.16
CA ILE A 13 -10.53 40.74 -39.46
C ILE A 13 -10.48 39.44 -40.27
N ALA A 14 -10.72 39.52 -41.59
CA ALA A 14 -10.64 38.37 -42.47
C ALA A 14 -9.23 37.76 -42.53
N ALA A 15 -8.18 38.61 -42.58
CA ALA A 15 -6.79 38.17 -42.55
C ALA A 15 -6.40 37.53 -41.20
N LEU A 16 -6.93 38.06 -40.09
CA LEU A 16 -6.74 37.49 -38.76
C LEU A 16 -7.39 36.10 -38.64
N ALA A 17 -8.63 35.96 -39.13
CA ALA A 17 -9.35 34.70 -39.14
C ALA A 17 -8.66 33.64 -40.01
N ALA A 18 -8.17 34.01 -41.19
CA ALA A 18 -7.41 33.10 -42.06
C ALA A 18 -6.05 32.68 -41.47
N ARG A 19 -5.40 33.55 -40.69
CA ARG A 19 -4.19 33.21 -39.93
C ARG A 19 -4.49 32.26 -38.79
N LEU A 20 -5.56 32.53 -38.03
CA LEU A 20 -6.00 31.66 -36.93
C LEU A 20 -6.43 30.28 -37.44
N ALA A 21 -7.09 30.22 -38.60
CA ALA A 21 -7.47 28.96 -39.25
C ALA A 21 -6.29 28.14 -39.78
N ARG A 22 -5.11 28.75 -39.97
CA ARG A 22 -3.86 28.08 -40.37
C ARG A 22 -2.93 27.79 -39.19
N ASP A 23 -3.30 28.18 -37.97
CA ASP A 23 -2.49 28.00 -36.77
C ASP A 23 -2.71 26.60 -36.18
N THR A 24 -1.75 25.71 -36.40
CA THR A 24 -1.75 24.35 -35.85
C THR A 24 -1.29 24.29 -34.39
N GLY A 25 -0.62 25.35 -33.90
CA GLY A 25 -0.16 25.43 -32.52
C GLY A 25 -1.31 25.62 -31.53
N GLY A 26 -2.32 26.44 -31.89
CA GLY A 26 -3.54 26.60 -31.10
C GLY A 26 -4.38 25.32 -31.02
N LEU A 27 -4.44 24.54 -32.11
CA LEU A 27 -5.09 23.23 -32.13
C LEU A 27 -4.37 22.22 -31.23
N ALA A 28 -3.03 22.12 -31.34
CA ALA A 28 -2.22 21.25 -30.51
C ALA A 28 -2.35 21.57 -29.00
N LEU A 29 -2.48 22.86 -28.65
CA LEU A 29 -2.71 23.28 -27.26
C LEU A 29 -4.05 22.76 -26.73
N LEU A 30 -5.11 22.79 -27.53
CA LEU A 30 -6.42 22.27 -27.14
C LEU A 30 -6.42 20.74 -27.03
N GLU A 31 -5.80 20.04 -27.98
CA GLU A 31 -5.62 18.59 -27.92
C GLU A 31 -4.85 18.16 -26.67
N PHE A 32 -3.78 18.87 -26.33
CA PHE A 32 -3.07 18.66 -25.07
C PHE A 32 -3.96 18.95 -23.86
N ALA A 33 -4.68 20.08 -23.86
CA ALA A 33 -5.57 20.45 -22.75
C ALA A 33 -6.67 19.39 -22.49
N PHE A 34 -7.20 18.75 -23.54
CA PHE A 34 -8.20 17.69 -23.40
C PHE A 34 -7.62 16.34 -23.00
N THR A 35 -6.41 16.00 -23.44
CA THR A 35 -5.76 14.71 -23.09
C THR A 35 -5.07 14.73 -21.73
N LEU A 36 -4.58 15.90 -21.30
CA LEU A 36 -3.90 16.11 -20.01
C LEU A 36 -4.68 15.56 -18.80
N PRO A 37 -5.98 15.85 -18.58
CA PRO A 37 -6.70 15.33 -17.42
C PRO A 37 -6.77 13.80 -17.41
N ILE A 38 -6.90 13.16 -18.57
CA ILE A 38 -6.92 11.70 -18.68
C ILE A 38 -5.55 11.12 -18.31
N LEU A 39 -4.48 11.70 -18.87
CA LEU A 39 -3.10 11.27 -18.61
C LEU A 39 -2.73 11.47 -17.13
N LEU A 40 -3.13 12.59 -16.53
CA LEU A 40 -2.94 12.85 -15.11
C LEU A 40 -3.70 11.83 -14.25
N MET A 41 -4.97 11.59 -14.52
CA MET A 41 -5.75 10.61 -13.75
C MET A 41 -5.13 9.21 -13.82
N MET A 42 -4.71 8.76 -15.00
CA MET A 42 -4.06 7.46 -15.16
C MET A 42 -2.71 7.39 -14.43
N SER A 43 -1.85 8.40 -14.57
CA SER A 43 -0.52 8.40 -13.97
C SER A 43 -0.56 8.49 -12.44
N LEU A 44 -1.37 9.40 -11.87
CA LEU A 44 -1.51 9.54 -10.43
C LEU A 44 -2.15 8.29 -9.80
N THR A 45 -3.19 7.74 -10.44
CA THR A 45 -3.81 6.49 -9.96
C THR A 45 -2.82 5.32 -10.04
N GLY A 46 -2.01 5.25 -11.09
CA GLY A 46 -0.95 4.24 -11.22
C GLY A 46 0.09 4.35 -10.12
N ALA A 47 0.48 5.58 -9.74
CA ALA A 47 1.42 5.82 -8.65
C ALA A 47 0.84 5.36 -7.29
N GLU A 48 -0.39 5.76 -6.98
CA GLU A 48 -1.09 5.33 -5.75
C GLU A 48 -1.29 3.81 -5.69
N LEU A 49 -1.68 3.20 -6.81
CA LEU A 49 -1.84 1.75 -6.89
C LEU A 49 -0.51 1.02 -6.67
N THR A 50 0.59 1.51 -7.25
CA THR A 50 1.93 0.93 -7.07
C THR A 50 2.37 1.02 -5.61
N ASN A 51 2.14 2.17 -4.96
CA ASN A 51 2.39 2.36 -3.54
C ASN A 51 1.58 1.35 -2.70
N TYR A 52 0.29 1.25 -2.96
CA TYR A 52 -0.59 0.32 -2.26
C TYR A 52 -0.14 -1.14 -2.41
N ILE A 53 0.15 -1.58 -3.64
CA ILE A 53 0.62 -2.96 -3.91
C ILE A 53 1.95 -3.21 -3.21
N THR A 54 2.89 -2.26 -3.25
CA THR A 54 4.19 -2.38 -2.58
C THR A 54 4.04 -2.52 -1.07
N THR A 55 3.21 -1.69 -0.44
CA THR A 55 2.92 -1.81 1.00
C THR A 55 2.29 -3.17 1.32
N ARG A 56 1.31 -3.63 0.53
CA ARG A 56 0.66 -4.94 0.71
C ARG A 56 1.64 -6.11 0.59
N MET A 57 2.55 -6.07 -0.38
CA MET A 57 3.59 -7.09 -0.54
C MET A 57 4.53 -7.12 0.66
N ARG A 58 5.03 -5.95 1.10
CA ARG A 58 5.91 -5.85 2.28
C ARG A 58 5.24 -6.40 3.54
N VAL A 59 3.98 -6.05 3.80
CA VAL A 59 3.20 -6.59 4.93
C VAL A 59 3.09 -8.11 4.84
N SER A 60 2.83 -8.66 3.66
CA SER A 60 2.69 -10.12 3.47
C SER A 60 4.01 -10.85 3.70
N GLN A 61 5.12 -10.32 3.16
CA GLN A 61 6.46 -10.87 3.37
C GLN A 61 6.86 -10.84 4.83
N MET A 62 6.57 -9.73 5.53
CA MET A 62 6.80 -9.62 6.96
C MET A 62 5.98 -10.63 7.77
N ALA A 63 4.72 -10.85 7.41
CA ALA A 63 3.88 -11.83 8.10
C ALA A 63 4.44 -13.26 7.94
N LEU A 64 4.91 -13.62 6.74
CA LEU A 64 5.55 -14.91 6.48
C LEU A 64 6.85 -15.06 7.28
N GLN A 65 7.73 -14.05 7.24
CA GLN A 65 8.98 -14.07 7.99
C GLN A 65 8.75 -14.15 9.50
N LEU A 66 7.76 -13.43 10.01
CA LEU A 66 7.36 -13.49 11.41
C LEU A 66 6.84 -14.87 11.80
N ALA A 67 6.03 -15.50 10.95
CA ALA A 67 5.54 -16.86 11.18
C ALA A 67 6.67 -17.89 11.21
N ASP A 68 7.62 -17.82 10.28
CA ASP A 68 8.78 -18.71 10.25
C ASP A 68 9.71 -18.52 11.46
N ASN A 69 9.94 -17.26 11.86
CA ASN A 69 10.71 -16.95 13.07
C ASN A 69 9.98 -17.46 14.33
N ALA A 70 8.65 -17.31 14.40
CA ALA A 70 7.83 -17.78 15.51
C ALA A 70 7.84 -19.31 15.62
N ALA A 71 7.80 -20.04 14.50
CA ALA A 71 7.89 -21.49 14.49
C ALA A 71 9.23 -22.02 15.07
N ARG A 72 10.29 -21.21 15.03
CA ARG A 72 11.63 -21.57 15.52
C ARG A 72 11.89 -21.12 16.96
N MET A 73 11.12 -20.14 17.45
CA MET A 73 11.24 -19.47 18.73
C MET A 73 10.93 -20.37 19.93
N GLY A 74 11.76 -20.33 20.98
CA GLY A 74 11.63 -21.11 22.22
C GLY A 74 12.65 -22.25 22.34
N LYS A 75 12.55 -23.10 23.37
CA LYS A 75 13.52 -24.16 23.68
C LYS A 75 12.83 -25.54 23.77
N GLY A 76 13.40 -26.55 23.11
CA GLY A 76 12.84 -27.90 23.06
C GLY A 76 13.27 -28.68 21.81
N THR A 77 12.90 -29.95 21.74
CA THR A 77 13.10 -30.82 20.57
C THR A 77 11.82 -30.90 19.74
N GLN A 78 11.92 -31.28 18.45
CA GLN A 78 10.75 -31.39 17.54
C GLN A 78 9.67 -32.37 18.02
N ILE A 79 10.00 -33.24 18.98
CA ILE A 79 9.19 -34.39 19.43
C ILE A 79 8.45 -34.10 20.75
N THR A 80 8.76 -32.98 21.40
CA THR A 80 8.15 -32.55 22.68
C THR A 80 7.62 -31.13 22.54
N ALA A 81 6.55 -30.79 23.27
CA ALA A 81 6.04 -29.42 23.32
C ALA A 81 7.19 -28.45 23.68
N LYS A 82 7.38 -27.44 22.82
CA LYS A 82 8.44 -26.44 22.97
C LYS A 82 8.06 -25.47 24.07
N SER A 83 9.00 -25.19 24.97
CA SER A 83 8.80 -24.17 25.99
C SER A 83 9.07 -22.79 25.38
N ILE A 84 8.07 -21.91 25.44
CA ILE A 84 8.11 -20.54 24.93
C ILE A 84 7.98 -19.59 26.12
N SER A 85 8.94 -18.67 26.26
CA SER A 85 8.91 -17.63 27.29
C SER A 85 8.43 -16.28 26.73
N GLU A 86 7.98 -15.38 27.62
CA GLU A 86 7.63 -14.00 27.23
C GLU A 86 8.81 -13.23 26.61
N LEU A 87 10.04 -13.57 27.02
CA LEU A 87 11.24 -12.97 26.43
C LEU A 87 11.38 -13.37 24.97
N ASP A 88 11.17 -14.65 24.66
CA ASP A 88 11.24 -15.13 23.27
C ASP A 88 10.21 -14.40 22.39
N ILE A 89 8.97 -14.22 22.90
CA ILE A 89 7.89 -13.52 22.18
C ILE A 89 8.23 -12.03 21.99
N ASN A 90 8.75 -11.37 23.02
CA ASN A 90 9.13 -9.97 22.94
C ASN A 90 10.30 -9.75 21.96
N ASP A 91 11.29 -10.63 21.96
CA ASP A 91 12.43 -10.58 21.03
C ASP A 91 11.97 -10.78 19.59
N LEU A 92 11.07 -11.73 19.34
CA LEU A 92 10.45 -11.94 18.04
C LEU A 92 9.73 -10.68 17.54
N LEU A 93 8.86 -10.10 18.36
CA LEU A 93 8.05 -8.94 17.99
C LEU A 93 8.90 -7.67 17.84
N THR A 94 9.93 -7.52 18.67
CA THR A 94 10.91 -6.43 18.56
C THR A 94 11.73 -6.58 17.28
N GLY A 95 12.18 -7.80 16.97
CA GLY A 95 12.87 -8.11 15.71
C GLY A 95 12.00 -7.81 14.49
N ALA A 96 10.71 -8.14 14.54
CA ALA A 96 9.76 -7.81 13.48
C ALA A 96 9.57 -6.30 13.30
N GLN A 97 9.53 -5.52 14.39
CA GLN A 97 9.50 -4.06 14.31
C GLN A 97 10.76 -3.50 13.64
N LEU A 98 11.94 -4.01 14.02
CA LEU A 98 13.21 -3.58 13.42
C LEU A 98 13.25 -3.91 11.92
N GLN A 99 12.75 -5.09 11.53
CA GLN A 99 12.65 -5.50 10.13
C GLN A 99 11.62 -4.68 9.34
N SER A 100 10.62 -4.10 10.01
CA SER A 100 9.57 -3.30 9.37
C SER A 100 10.07 -1.96 8.80
N GLY A 101 11.16 -1.42 9.36
CA GLY A 101 11.70 -0.13 8.98
C GLY A 101 10.63 0.96 8.92
N GLU A 102 10.52 1.63 7.78
CA GLU A 102 9.57 2.73 7.53
C GLU A 102 8.09 2.31 7.52
N LEU A 103 7.80 1.00 7.43
CA LEU A 103 6.43 0.52 7.53
C LEU A 103 5.84 0.78 8.92
N ASP A 104 6.70 0.88 9.93
CA ASP A 104 6.37 1.12 11.34
C ASP A 104 5.26 0.18 11.82
N LEU A 105 5.62 -1.09 11.98
CA LEU A 105 4.68 -2.14 12.36
C LEU A 105 4.01 -1.87 13.73
N LYS A 106 4.73 -1.24 14.66
CA LYS A 106 4.25 -0.87 16.00
C LYS A 106 3.25 0.27 15.93
N GLY A 107 3.55 1.36 15.22
CA GLY A 107 2.64 2.51 15.16
C GLY A 107 1.47 2.34 14.19
N ARG A 108 1.70 1.67 13.04
CA ARG A 108 0.74 1.59 11.93
C ARG A 108 0.11 0.20 11.75
N GLY A 109 0.62 -0.82 12.44
CA GLY A 109 0.19 -2.20 12.29
C GLY A 109 -0.34 -2.83 13.57
N ARG A 110 -0.71 -4.11 13.44
CA ARG A 110 -0.99 -5.02 14.54
C ARG A 110 -0.59 -6.43 14.17
N VAL A 111 0.10 -7.11 15.08
CA VAL A 111 0.44 -8.53 14.99
C VAL A 111 -0.26 -9.25 16.15
N ILE A 112 -0.82 -10.42 15.85
CA ILE A 112 -1.41 -11.31 16.83
C ILE A 112 -0.76 -12.68 16.62
N ILE A 113 -0.15 -13.21 17.68
CA ILE A 113 0.48 -14.52 17.69
C ILE A 113 -0.23 -15.36 18.74
N SER A 114 -0.60 -16.57 18.34
CA SER A 114 -1.37 -17.49 19.18
C SER A 114 -0.75 -18.87 19.10
N ASP A 115 -0.70 -19.56 20.23
CA ASP A 115 -0.28 -20.95 20.30
C ASP A 115 -1.48 -21.88 20.20
N LEU A 116 -1.37 -22.89 19.34
CA LEU A 116 -2.42 -23.82 19.01
C LEU A 116 -2.01 -25.25 19.39
N GLU A 117 -2.69 -25.80 20.39
CA GLU A 117 -2.48 -27.17 20.85
C GLU A 117 -3.72 -28.04 20.57
N PRO A 118 -3.55 -29.34 20.29
CA PRO A 118 -4.68 -30.26 20.27
C PRO A 118 -5.31 -30.36 21.67
N VAL A 119 -6.64 -30.49 21.73
CA VAL A 119 -7.35 -30.59 23.02
C VAL A 119 -7.04 -31.88 23.79
N ALA A 120 -6.60 -32.92 23.09
CA ALA A 120 -6.20 -34.22 23.63
C ALA A 120 -5.05 -34.79 22.78
N ASN A 121 -4.19 -35.60 23.39
CA ASN A 121 -3.12 -36.31 22.68
C ASN A 121 -3.28 -37.84 22.92
N PRO A 122 -3.60 -38.65 21.90
CA PRO A 122 -3.78 -38.29 20.48
C PRO A 122 -5.06 -37.48 20.20
N ASN A 123 -5.04 -36.63 19.17
CA ASN A 123 -6.16 -35.73 18.83
C ASN A 123 -7.30 -36.47 18.11
N THR A 124 -8.08 -37.25 18.85
CA THR A 124 -9.20 -38.05 18.29
C THR A 124 -10.40 -37.22 17.84
N THR A 125 -10.46 -35.94 18.20
CA THR A 125 -11.63 -35.08 17.93
C THR A 125 -11.37 -34.00 16.88
N ASN A 126 -10.14 -33.90 16.34
CA ASN A 126 -9.68 -32.82 15.45
C ASN A 126 -9.96 -31.41 16.00
N LYS A 127 -9.95 -31.25 17.33
CA LYS A 127 -10.17 -29.97 18.00
C LYS A 127 -8.84 -29.42 18.50
N TYR A 128 -8.69 -28.10 18.37
CA TYR A 128 -7.53 -27.36 18.86
C TYR A 128 -8.00 -26.28 19.85
N LYS A 129 -7.14 -25.94 20.80
CA LYS A 129 -7.34 -24.85 21.76
C LYS A 129 -6.22 -23.83 21.59
N ILE A 130 -6.55 -22.58 21.84
CA ILE A 130 -5.54 -21.52 21.99
C ILE A 130 -5.08 -21.56 23.45
N VAL A 131 -3.79 -21.80 23.68
CA VAL A 131 -3.23 -21.85 25.04
C VAL A 131 -2.89 -20.45 25.53
N TRP A 132 -2.30 -19.64 24.66
CA TRP A 132 -1.99 -18.26 24.93
C TRP A 132 -2.01 -17.45 23.62
N GLN A 133 -2.15 -16.13 23.77
CA GLN A 133 -2.09 -15.18 22.66
C GLN A 133 -1.39 -13.91 23.10
N ARG A 134 -0.56 -13.33 22.24
CA ARG A 134 0.08 -12.03 22.44
C ARG A 134 -0.20 -11.12 21.25
N CYS A 135 -0.40 -9.83 21.55
CA CYS A 135 -0.66 -8.79 20.58
C CYS A 135 0.45 -7.75 20.61
N TYR A 136 0.79 -7.22 19.44
CA TYR A 136 1.76 -6.15 19.28
C TYR A 136 1.24 -5.09 18.33
N GLY A 137 1.56 -3.82 18.61
CA GLY A 137 1.19 -2.68 17.78
C GLY A 137 -0.02 -1.89 18.28
N SER A 138 -0.09 -0.65 17.85
CA SER A 138 -1.05 0.37 18.31
C SER A 138 -2.40 0.28 17.60
N LYS A 139 -2.50 -0.45 16.49
CA LYS A 139 -3.75 -0.52 15.71
C LYS A 139 -4.76 -1.47 16.37
N THR A 140 -5.64 -0.95 17.21
CA THR A 140 -6.62 -1.76 17.96
C THR A 140 -7.85 -2.18 17.16
N ALA A 141 -8.11 -1.56 16.00
CA ALA A 141 -9.30 -1.80 15.17
C ALA A 141 -9.42 -3.23 14.61
N HIS A 142 -8.33 -4.00 14.57
CA HIS A 142 -8.35 -5.40 14.15
C HIS A 142 -8.16 -6.30 15.36
N ALA A 143 -9.19 -7.06 15.72
CA ALA A 143 -9.13 -8.07 16.77
C ALA A 143 -8.83 -9.46 16.17
N SER A 144 -8.41 -10.40 17.02
CA SER A 144 -8.28 -11.81 16.65
C SER A 144 -9.67 -12.35 16.29
N THR A 145 -9.78 -13.05 15.15
CA THR A 145 -11.01 -13.77 14.78
C THR A 145 -11.18 -15.05 15.59
N TYR A 146 -10.10 -15.56 16.18
CA TYR A 146 -10.04 -16.89 16.80
C TYR A 146 -10.14 -16.86 18.33
N GLY A 147 -10.14 -15.67 18.96
CA GLY A 147 -10.20 -15.46 20.41
C GLY A 147 -9.28 -14.35 20.87
#